data_AF-A0A8T5AY47-F1
#
_entry.id   AF-A0A8T5AY47-F1
#
_cell.length_a   1.000
_cell.length_b   1.000
_cell.length_c   1.000
_cell.angle_alpha   90.00
_cell.angle_beta   90.00
_cell.angle_gamma   90.00
#
_symmetry.space_group_name_H-M   'P 1'
#
loop_
_entity.id
_entity.type
_entity.pdbx_description
1 polymer ?
#
loop_
_entity_poly.entity_id
_entity_poly.type
_entity_poly.pdbx_seq_one_letter_code
_entity_poly.pdbx_strand_id
1 'polypeptide(L)' 'MDDFYEEEDERVYYCLLRGRQISREKYETFAGMCQECFEIEIDDIITKMAEGG' A
#
# COMPACT_ATOMS: atom_id res chain seq x y z
N MET A 1 -16.78 -28.48 -19.69
CA MET A 1 -15.57 -27.67 -19.87
C MET A 1 -15.92 -26.34 -19.23
N ASP A 2 -15.60 -26.23 -17.94
CA ASP A 2 -15.93 -25.09 -17.09
C ASP A 2 -14.98 -23.96 -17.47
N ASP A 3 -15.40 -23.11 -18.41
CA ASP A 3 -14.74 -21.86 -18.75
C ASP A 3 -15.14 -20.85 -17.66
N PHE A 4 -14.52 -20.96 -16.49
CA PHE A 4 -14.63 -19.97 -15.42
C PHE A 4 -13.85 -18.76 -15.90
N TYR A 5 -14.54 -17.78 -16.48
CA TYR A 5 -14.01 -16.45 -16.70
C TYR A 5 -13.58 -15.91 -15.33
N GLU A 6 -12.26 -15.82 -15.13
CA GLU A 6 -11.66 -15.08 -14.03
C GLU A 6 -12.15 -13.64 -14.19
N GLU A 7 -13.20 -13.28 -13.44
CA GLU A 7 -13.64 -11.89 -13.27
C GLU A 7 -12.41 -11.14 -12.77
N GLU A 8 -11.76 -10.42 -13.68
CA GLU A 8 -10.64 -9.53 -13.41
C GLU A 8 -11.21 -8.36 -12.61
N ASP A 9 -11.42 -8.67 -11.34
CA ASP A 9 -11.96 -7.86 -10.26
C ASP A 9 -11.25 -6.52 -10.34
N GLU A 10 -11.96 -5.50 -10.83
CA GLU A 10 -11.49 -4.13 -11.01
C GLU A 10 -11.34 -3.50 -9.62
N ARG A 11 -10.43 -4.08 -8.82
CA ARG A 11 -10.29 -3.78 -7.40
C ARG A 11 -9.76 -2.38 -7.28
N VAL A 12 -10.63 -1.51 -6.76
CA VAL A 12 -10.23 -0.17 -6.40
C VAL A 12 -9.44 -0.25 -5.10
N TYR A 13 -8.15 0.07 -5.16
CA TYR A 13 -7.29 0.08 -3.99
C TYR A 13 -7.35 1.45 -3.31
N TYR A 14 -7.38 1.44 -1.98
CA TYR A 14 -7.39 2.64 -1.16
C TYR A 14 -6.23 2.61 -0.19
N CYS A 15 -5.62 3.77 0.05
CA CYS A 15 -4.62 3.95 1.08
C CYS A 15 -5.24 3.68 2.45
N LEU A 16 -4.68 2.74 3.20
CA LEU A 16 -5.19 2.32 4.51
C LEU A 16 -5.17 3.46 5.57
N LEU A 17 -4.28 4.44 5.42
CA LEU A 17 -4.13 5.56 6.37
C LEU A 17 -5.03 6.75 6.06
N ARG A 18 -5.18 7.10 4.77
CA ARG A 18 -5.88 8.32 4.33
C ARG A 18 -7.21 8.05 3.63
N GLY A 19 -7.50 6.79 3.28
CA GLY A 19 -8.66 6.40 2.49
C GLY A 19 -8.64 6.91 1.04
N ARG A 20 -7.49 7.39 0.54
CA ARG A 20 -7.36 7.93 -0.81
C ARG A 20 -7.23 6.79 -1.82
N GLN A 21 -7.93 6.88 -2.95
CA GLN A 21 -7.78 5.92 -4.04
C GLN A 21 -6.33 5.92 -4.55
N ILE A 22 -5.75 4.72 -4.64
CA ILE A 22 -4.40 4.48 -5.15
C ILE A 22 -4.43 3.37 -6.20
N SER A 23 -3.42 3.35 -7.07
CA SER A 23 -3.26 2.27 -8.03
C SER A 23 -2.84 0.98 -7.32
N ARG A 24 -3.17 -0.17 -7.92
CA ARG A 24 -2.73 -1.49 -7.47
C ARG A 24 -1.22 -1.54 -7.20
N GLU A 25 -0.42 -1.03 -8.14
CA GLU A 25 1.04 -0.99 -7.99
C GLU A 25 1.48 -0.26 -6.71
N LYS A 26 0.85 0.87 -6.39
CA LYS A 26 1.14 1.61 -5.15
C LYS A 26 0.72 0.81 -3.92
N TYR A 27 -0.44 0.17 -3.97
CA TYR A 27 -0.91 -0.67 -2.89
C TYR A 27 0.04 -1.85 -2.63
N GLU A 28 0.55 -2.50 -3.67
CA GLU A 28 1.51 -3.61 -3.54
C GLU A 28 2.91 -3.12 -3.13
N THR A 29 3.37 -1.99 -3.68
CA THR A 29 4.71 -1.44 -3.41
C THR A 29 4.82 -0.81 -2.02
N PHE A 30 3.81 -0.06 -1.59
CA PHE A 30 3.82 0.72 -0.35
C PHE A 30 3.00 0.06 0.76
N ALA A 31 2.91 -1.29 0.75
CA ALA A 31 2.22 -2.07 1.79
C ALA A 31 0.79 -1.61 2.11
N GLY A 32 0.02 -1.27 1.07
CA GLY A 32 -1.37 -0.80 1.17
C GLY A 32 -1.51 0.70 1.43
N MET A 33 -0.42 1.46 1.37
CA MET A 33 -0.41 2.90 1.63
C MET A 33 -0.18 3.70 0.35
N CYS A 34 -0.44 5.00 0.41
CA CYS A 34 0.09 5.91 -0.61
C CYS A 34 1.55 6.22 -0.30
N GLN A 35 2.31 6.59 -1.33
CA GLN A 35 3.73 6.92 -1.23
C GLN A 35 4.04 7.87 -0.05
N GLU A 36 3.30 8.98 0.08
CA GLU A 36 3.48 9.95 1.16
C GLU A 36 3.37 9.31 2.56
N CYS A 37 2.38 8.44 2.76
CA CYS A 37 2.15 7.78 4.04
C CYS A 37 3.24 6.75 4.35
N PHE A 38 3.71 6.05 3.32
CA PHE A 38 4.80 5.10 3.46
C PHE A 38 6.12 5.79 3.79
N GLU A 39 6.42 6.92 3.16
CA GLU A 39 7.61 7.72 3.47
C GLU A 39 7.61 8.20 4.92
N ILE A 40 6.45 8.63 5.44
CA ILE A 40 6.32 9.04 6.85
C ILE A 40 6.54 7.86 7.81
N GLU A 41 5.97 6.70 7.53
CA GLU A 41 6.19 5.49 8.35
C GLU A 41 7.66 5.06 8.32
N ILE A 42 8.30 5.08 7.15
CA ILE A 42 9.73 4.76 7.01
C ILE A 42 10.60 5.76 7.78
N ASP A 43 10.30 7.06 7.71
CA ASP A 43 11.02 8.09 8.44
C ASP A 43 10.89 7.93 9.97
N ASP A 44 9.69 7.60 10.45
CA ASP A 44 9.44 7.30 11.87
C ASP A 44 10.20 6.04 12.32
N ILE A 45 10.22 4.99 11.49
CA ILE A 45 10.98 3.76 11.75
C ILE A 45 12.49 4.04 11.79
N ILE A 46 13.03 4.79 10.83
CA ILE A 46 14.46 5.13 10.77
C ILE A 46 14.85 5.96 11.99
N THR A 47 14.03 6.94 12.36
CA THR A 47 14.26 7.77 13.55
C THR A 47 14.29 6.93 14.82
N LYS A 48 13.34 6.00 14.97
CA LYS A 48 13.29 5.06 16.11
C LYS A 48 14.45 4.08 16.15
N MET A 49 15.00 3.69 14.99
CA MET A 49 16.19 2.83 14.92
C MET A 49 17.48 3.57 15.32
N ALA A 50 17.53 4.90 15.18
CA ALA A 50 18.71 5.70 15.49
C ALA A 50 18.91 5.95 17.00
N GLU A 51 17.85 5.92 17.81
CA GLU A 51 17.93 6.18 19.26
C GLU A 51 18.30 4.93 20.10
N GLY A 52 18.47 3.77 19.45
CA GLY A 52 18.75 2.48 20.11
C GLY A 52 20.19 1.97 19.99
N GLY A 53 21.16 2.83 19.67
CA GLY A 53 22.58 2.49 19.47
C GLY A 53 23.52 3.05 20.55
#